data_AF-A0A1W2GBT0-F1
#
_entry.id   AF-A0A1W2GBT0-F1
#
_cell.length_a   1.000
_cell.length_b   1.000
_cell.length_c   1.000
_cell.angle_alpha   90.00
_cell.angle_beta   90.00
_cell.angle_gamma   90.00
#
_symmetry.space_group_name_H-M   'P 1'
#
loop_
_entity.id
_entity.type
_entity.pdbx_description
1 polymer ?
#
loop_
_entity_poly.entity_id
_entity_poly.type
_entity_poly.pdbx_seq_one_letter_code
_entity_poly.pdbx_strand_id
1 'polypeptide(L)'
;MKKNILLVFGLVAVAAVLFASGNKEEIVKPKVGFEVGDKATDFKLKNVDGKTISMTDYKDAKGFIVVFTCNTCPFSKMYEKRIDLLNQKYEPQGFPVIAINSNDVTKQPGDSFEEMTKRAQDKAYSFPYLYDESQAVATAYGATRTPHVYVLNKNTKGLTVAYIGAIDDNHKDADAVTQKYVEDAVDSLLGGKAVKTASTKAIGCTIKWKEA
;
A
#
# COMPACT_ATOMS: atom_id res chain seq x y z
N MET A 1 -72.14 40.51 -41.50
CA MET A 1 -70.91 41.25 -41.88
C MET A 1 -70.63 42.33 -40.84
N LYS A 2 -69.62 42.13 -39.99
CA LYS A 2 -68.81 43.19 -39.34
C LYS A 2 -67.79 42.47 -38.43
N LYS A 3 -66.51 42.71 -38.76
CA LYS A 3 -65.32 42.21 -38.06
C LYS A 3 -65.25 42.84 -36.67
N ASN A 4 -65.08 42.05 -35.62
CA ASN A 4 -64.56 42.53 -34.35
C ASN A 4 -63.23 41.83 -34.08
N ILE A 5 -62.16 42.61 -34.28
CA ILE A 5 -60.81 42.33 -33.83
C ILE A 5 -60.83 42.40 -32.29
N LEU A 6 -60.62 41.26 -31.63
CA LEU A 6 -60.19 41.25 -30.23
C LEU A 6 -58.68 41.05 -30.20
N LEU A 7 -57.98 42.14 -29.91
CA LEU A 7 -56.61 42.14 -29.41
C LEU A 7 -56.60 41.50 -28.02
N VAL A 8 -56.06 40.29 -27.90
CA VAL A 8 -55.75 39.69 -26.61
C VAL A 8 -54.29 40.01 -26.30
N PHE A 9 -54.09 40.90 -25.32
CA PHE A 9 -52.78 41.16 -24.71
C PHE A 9 -52.32 39.89 -24.00
N GLY A 10 -51.35 39.18 -24.58
CA GLY A 10 -50.68 38.05 -23.93
C GLY A 10 -49.75 38.55 -22.83
N LEU A 11 -50.12 38.30 -21.57
CA LEU A 11 -49.28 38.51 -20.40
C LEU A 11 -48.20 37.41 -20.39
N VAL A 12 -46.98 37.71 -20.84
CA VAL A 12 -45.85 36.78 -20.72
C VAL A 12 -45.31 36.86 -19.29
N ALA A 13 -45.73 35.92 -18.44
CA ALA A 13 -45.13 35.72 -17.14
C ALA A 13 -43.77 35.03 -17.33
N VAL A 14 -42.68 35.80 -17.26
CA VAL A 14 -41.32 35.27 -17.24
C VAL A 14 -41.06 34.71 -15.83
N ALA A 15 -41.25 33.41 -15.66
CA ALA A 15 -40.81 32.72 -14.45
C ALA A 15 -39.28 32.64 -14.46
N ALA A 16 -38.63 33.48 -13.66
CA ALA A 16 -37.19 33.41 -13.41
C ALA A 16 -36.89 32.15 -12.60
N VAL A 17 -36.50 31.07 -13.28
CA VAL A 17 -35.95 29.87 -12.64
C VAL A 17 -34.53 30.21 -12.19
N LEU A 18 -34.38 30.58 -10.93
CA LEU A 18 -33.09 30.72 -10.27
C LEU A 18 -32.45 29.34 -10.14
N PHE A 19 -31.63 28.96 -11.11
CA PHE A 19 -30.69 27.84 -10.97
C PHE A 19 -29.59 28.26 -10.00
N ALA A 20 -29.77 27.95 -8.72
CA ALA A 20 -28.67 27.99 -7.75
C ALA A 20 -27.75 26.79 -8.01
N SER A 21 -26.76 26.96 -8.89
CA SER A 21 -25.64 26.03 -9.03
C SER A 21 -24.73 26.16 -7.80
N GLY A 22 -25.09 25.45 -6.74
CA GLY A 22 -24.23 25.26 -5.58
C GLY A 22 -23.08 24.31 -5.93
N ASN A 23 -21.95 24.85 -6.34
CA ASN A 23 -20.69 24.12 -6.36
C ASN A 23 -20.32 23.83 -4.90
N LYS A 24 -20.58 22.59 -4.43
CA LYS A 24 -19.99 22.10 -3.19
C LYS A 24 -18.51 21.88 -3.47
N GLU A 25 -17.68 22.82 -3.01
CA GLU A 25 -16.25 22.56 -2.88
C GLU A 25 -16.09 21.44 -1.85
N GLU A 26 -15.79 20.23 -2.33
CA GLU A 26 -15.38 19.14 -1.46
C GLU A 26 -14.06 19.52 -0.80
N ILE A 27 -14.06 19.63 0.53
CA ILE A 27 -12.84 19.83 1.30
C ILE A 27 -11.99 18.55 1.14
N VAL A 28 -11.04 18.58 0.22
CA VAL A 28 -10.04 17.54 0.04
C VAL A 28 -9.14 17.56 1.27
N LYS A 29 -9.39 16.66 2.22
CA LYS A 29 -8.44 16.42 3.31
C LYS A 29 -7.09 16.01 2.69
N PRO A 30 -5.95 16.50 3.20
CA PRO A 30 -4.66 16.07 2.70
C PRO A 30 -4.56 14.55 2.85
N LYS A 31 -4.38 13.88 1.71
CA LYS A 31 -4.26 12.44 1.64
C LYS A 31 -2.95 12.02 2.28
N VAL A 32 -3.01 11.23 3.36
CA VAL A 32 -1.83 10.70 4.04
C VAL A 32 -1.63 9.25 3.61
N GLY A 33 -0.59 9.01 2.81
CA GLY A 33 -0.26 7.68 2.32
C GLY A 33 -1.18 7.16 1.21
N PHE A 34 -0.94 5.93 0.78
CA PHE A 34 -1.80 5.25 -0.19
C PHE A 34 -3.01 4.62 0.48
N GLU A 35 -4.11 4.60 -0.27
CA GLU A 35 -5.33 3.86 -0.02
C GLU A 35 -5.48 2.75 -1.07
N VAL A 36 -6.36 1.78 -0.79
CA VAL A 36 -6.71 0.75 -1.78
C VAL A 36 -7.25 1.41 -3.05
N GLY A 37 -6.70 1.01 -4.19
CA GLY A 37 -7.02 1.54 -5.52
C GLY A 37 -6.06 2.62 -6.02
N ASP A 38 -5.23 3.20 -5.14
CA ASP A 38 -4.26 4.21 -5.54
C ASP A 38 -3.15 3.65 -6.41
N LYS A 39 -2.59 4.51 -7.25
CA LYS A 39 -1.34 4.22 -7.94
C LYS A 39 -0.17 4.35 -6.97
N ALA A 40 0.52 3.24 -6.73
CA ALA A 40 1.74 3.24 -5.94
C ALA A 40 2.89 3.87 -6.75
N THR A 41 3.68 4.70 -6.09
CA THR A 41 4.92 5.24 -6.67
C THR A 41 6.03 4.21 -6.55
N ASP A 42 6.88 4.17 -7.57
CA ASP A 42 8.14 3.44 -7.52
C ASP A 42 9.10 4.05 -6.50
N PHE A 43 10.15 3.29 -6.14
CA PHE A 43 11.23 3.74 -5.27
C PHE A 43 12.57 3.23 -5.78
N LYS A 44 13.65 3.84 -5.28
CA LYS A 44 15.03 3.37 -5.48
C LYS A 44 15.69 3.32 -4.12
N LEU A 45 15.85 2.12 -3.58
CA LEU A 45 16.40 1.92 -2.24
C LEU A 45 17.60 0.98 -2.29
N LYS A 46 18.53 1.17 -1.36
CA LYS A 46 19.69 0.31 -1.21
C LYS A 46 19.28 -1.00 -0.54
N ASN A 47 19.58 -2.11 -1.18
CA ASN A 47 19.43 -3.45 -0.66
C ASN A 47 20.63 -3.84 0.22
N VAL A 48 20.46 -4.83 1.11
CA VAL A 48 21.50 -5.37 1.98
C VAL A 48 22.73 -5.93 1.24
N ASP A 49 22.60 -6.32 -0.04
CA ASP A 49 23.73 -6.71 -0.88
C ASP A 49 24.49 -5.51 -1.49
N GLY A 50 24.10 -4.29 -1.13
CA GLY A 50 24.69 -3.04 -1.59
C GLY A 50 24.14 -2.52 -2.92
N LYS A 51 23.34 -3.32 -3.66
CA LYS A 51 22.73 -2.87 -4.92
C LYS A 51 21.53 -1.98 -4.66
N THR A 52 21.23 -1.09 -5.60
CA THR A 52 19.98 -0.33 -5.60
C THR A 52 18.90 -1.14 -6.31
N ILE A 53 17.72 -1.23 -5.70
CA ILE A 53 16.55 -1.94 -6.26
C ILE A 53 15.41 -0.94 -6.49
N SER A 54 14.75 -1.10 -7.64
CA SER A 54 13.47 -0.48 -7.99
C SER A 54 12.44 -1.53 -8.39
N MET A 55 11.15 -1.25 -8.18
CA MET A 55 10.09 -2.13 -8.69
C MET A 55 10.07 -2.15 -10.22
N THR A 56 10.54 -1.09 -10.88
CA THR A 56 10.62 -1.03 -12.34
C THR A 56 11.69 -1.94 -12.94
N ASP A 57 12.63 -2.43 -12.12
CA ASP A 57 13.64 -3.41 -12.56
C ASP A 57 13.02 -4.79 -12.85
N TYR A 58 11.84 -5.08 -12.26
CA TYR A 58 11.13 -6.36 -12.42
C TYR A 58 10.11 -6.28 -13.57
N LYS A 59 10.60 -6.46 -14.80
CA LYS A 59 9.78 -6.33 -16.02
C LYS A 59 8.60 -7.30 -16.05
N ASP A 60 8.84 -8.52 -15.60
CA ASP A 60 7.88 -9.64 -15.65
C ASP A 60 7.00 -9.76 -14.39
N ALA A 61 7.23 -8.91 -13.38
CA ALA A 61 6.37 -8.88 -12.20
C ALA A 61 4.95 -8.47 -12.58
N LYS A 62 3.97 -9.24 -12.08
CA LYS A 62 2.53 -8.96 -12.13
C LYS A 62 2.08 -8.09 -10.96
N GLY A 63 2.92 -7.94 -9.95
CA GLY A 63 2.66 -7.16 -8.75
C GLY A 63 3.77 -7.35 -7.73
N PHE A 64 3.59 -6.81 -6.53
CA PHE A 64 4.58 -6.89 -5.46
C PHE A 64 3.89 -7.05 -4.10
N ILE A 65 4.55 -7.74 -3.19
CA ILE A 65 4.18 -7.74 -1.77
C ILE A 65 5.21 -6.86 -1.05
N VAL A 66 4.87 -5.59 -0.83
CA VAL A 66 5.75 -4.64 -0.14
C VAL A 66 5.50 -4.74 1.36
N VAL A 67 6.54 -5.02 2.15
CA VAL A 67 6.44 -5.22 3.59
C VAL A 67 7.37 -4.25 4.32
N PHE A 68 6.79 -3.27 5.02
CA PHE A 68 7.54 -2.45 5.96
C PHE A 68 7.79 -3.25 7.23
N THR A 69 9.04 -3.56 7.54
CA THR A 69 9.46 -4.43 8.65
C THR A 69 10.73 -3.89 9.32
N CYS A 70 11.22 -4.55 10.36
CA CYS A 70 12.48 -4.19 11.00
C CYS A 70 13.11 -5.40 11.72
N ASN A 71 14.35 -5.26 12.17
CA ASN A 71 15.11 -6.32 12.84
C ASN A 71 14.71 -6.47 14.30
N THR A 72 14.23 -5.41 14.93
CA THR A 72 14.17 -5.30 16.40
C THR A 72 12.79 -5.53 16.99
N CYS A 73 11.71 -5.27 16.23
CA CYS A 73 10.34 -5.46 16.65
C CYS A 73 10.02 -6.95 16.89
N PRO A 74 9.45 -7.32 18.06
CA PRO A 74 9.02 -8.70 18.31
C PRO A 74 8.02 -9.22 17.27
N PHE A 75 7.10 -8.37 16.79
CA PHE A 75 6.13 -8.74 15.76
C PHE A 75 6.81 -9.05 14.43
N SER A 76 7.71 -8.17 13.96
CA SER A 76 8.49 -8.41 12.75
C SER A 76 9.28 -9.72 12.83
N LYS A 77 9.92 -10.00 13.97
CA LYS A 77 10.64 -11.26 14.21
C LYS A 77 9.74 -12.50 14.11
N MET A 78 8.52 -12.43 14.65
CA MET A 78 7.55 -13.54 14.58
C MET A 78 7.01 -13.78 13.16
N TYR A 79 6.99 -12.75 12.31
CA TYR A 79 6.53 -12.85 10.93
C TYR A 79 7.62 -13.14 9.90
N GLU A 80 8.88 -12.99 10.25
CA GLU A 80 10.04 -13.12 9.35
C GLU A 80 10.00 -14.39 8.49
N LYS A 81 9.76 -15.56 9.10
CA LYS A 81 9.66 -16.80 8.34
C LYS A 81 8.45 -16.83 7.41
N ARG A 82 7.33 -16.23 7.80
CA ARG A 82 6.13 -16.14 6.96
C ARG A 82 6.32 -15.20 5.78
N ILE A 83 7.07 -14.10 5.94
CA ILE A 83 7.46 -13.22 4.84
C ILE A 83 8.31 -13.97 3.81
N ASP A 84 9.27 -14.79 4.28
CA ASP A 84 10.07 -15.66 3.41
C ASP A 84 9.21 -16.70 2.67
N LEU A 85 8.25 -17.34 3.35
CA LEU A 85 7.31 -18.27 2.73
C LEU A 85 6.39 -17.60 1.70
N LEU A 86 5.96 -16.36 1.93
CA LEU A 86 5.22 -15.58 0.94
C LEU A 86 6.06 -15.38 -0.33
N ASN A 87 7.33 -15.00 -0.18
CA ASN A 87 8.21 -14.82 -1.32
C ASN A 87 8.42 -16.12 -2.10
N GLN A 88 8.74 -17.21 -1.41
CA GLN A 88 8.94 -18.53 -2.04
C GLN A 88 7.69 -19.01 -2.78
N LYS A 89 6.49 -18.73 -2.24
CA LYS A 89 5.23 -19.08 -2.89
C LYS A 89 4.95 -18.21 -4.11
N TYR A 90 5.16 -16.90 -4.02
CA TYR A 90 4.57 -15.95 -4.96
C TYR A 90 5.55 -15.29 -5.93
N GLU A 91 6.85 -15.26 -5.63
CA GLU A 91 7.85 -14.78 -6.59
C GLU A 91 7.79 -15.55 -7.91
N PRO A 92 7.75 -16.90 -7.93
CA PRO A 92 7.66 -17.66 -9.18
C PRO A 92 6.36 -17.41 -9.96
N GLN A 93 5.34 -16.88 -9.30
CA GLN A 93 4.03 -16.56 -9.88
C GLN A 93 3.93 -15.11 -10.37
N GLY A 94 4.97 -14.30 -10.14
CA GLY A 94 5.08 -12.90 -10.55
C GLY A 94 4.77 -11.88 -9.45
N PHE A 95 4.74 -12.28 -8.17
CA PHE A 95 4.50 -11.41 -7.02
C PHE A 95 5.66 -11.53 -6.00
N PRO A 96 6.87 -11.05 -6.32
CA PRO A 96 7.98 -11.01 -5.38
C PRO A 96 7.65 -10.18 -4.14
N VAL A 97 8.23 -10.57 -3.00
CA VAL A 97 8.26 -9.75 -1.80
C VAL A 97 9.38 -8.72 -1.91
N ILE A 98 9.11 -7.50 -1.45
CA ILE A 98 10.13 -6.48 -1.17
C ILE A 98 9.95 -6.03 0.28
N ALA A 99 10.93 -6.35 1.13
CA ALA A 99 10.93 -5.89 2.51
C ALA A 99 11.66 -4.54 2.62
N ILE A 100 11.14 -3.62 3.43
CA ILE A 100 11.71 -2.27 3.61
C ILE A 100 11.84 -1.99 5.11
N ASN A 101 13.02 -1.55 5.54
CA ASN A 101 13.25 -1.00 6.87
C ASN A 101 13.42 0.51 6.81
N SER A 102 12.53 1.22 7.50
CA SER A 102 12.50 2.68 7.56
C SER A 102 12.76 3.21 8.97
N ASN A 103 13.23 2.39 9.91
CA ASN A 103 13.44 2.85 11.28
C ASN A 103 14.66 3.77 11.40
N ASP A 104 14.51 4.84 12.18
CA ASP A 104 15.61 5.71 12.59
C ASP A 104 16.57 4.94 13.51
N VAL A 105 17.79 4.77 13.02
CA VAL A 105 18.86 4.01 13.68
C VAL A 105 19.39 4.71 14.93
N THR A 106 19.19 6.02 15.06
CA THR A 106 19.57 6.75 16.28
C THR A 106 18.66 6.35 17.45
N LYS A 107 17.39 6.07 17.17
CA LYS A 107 16.39 5.61 18.13
C LYS A 107 16.42 4.09 18.30
N GLN A 108 16.81 3.37 17.25
CA GLN A 108 16.83 1.91 17.23
C GLN A 108 18.08 1.38 16.50
N PRO A 109 19.25 1.33 17.16
CA PRO A 109 20.52 0.96 16.52
C PRO A 109 20.55 -0.43 15.88
N GLY A 110 19.75 -1.39 16.40
CA GLY A 110 19.63 -2.73 15.84
C GLY A 110 18.95 -2.79 14.47
N ASP A 111 18.41 -1.68 13.98
CA ASP A 111 17.82 -1.54 12.65
C ASP A 111 18.77 -0.87 11.64
N SER A 112 20.06 -0.73 11.99
CA SER A 112 21.08 -0.20 11.08
C SER A 112 21.28 -1.08 9.84
N PHE A 113 21.79 -0.48 8.76
CA PHE A 113 22.09 -1.20 7.52
C PHE A 113 23.05 -2.39 7.74
N GLU A 114 24.01 -2.25 8.65
CA GLU A 114 24.93 -3.33 9.03
C GLU A 114 24.16 -4.50 9.69
N GLU A 115 23.29 -4.20 10.65
CA GLU A 115 22.49 -5.22 11.34
C GLU A 115 21.44 -5.85 10.41
N MET A 116 20.87 -5.08 9.48
CA MET A 116 20.02 -5.62 8.41
C MET A 116 20.77 -6.62 7.54
N THR A 117 22.02 -6.31 7.18
CA THR A 117 22.86 -7.18 6.34
C THR A 117 23.17 -8.48 7.06
N LYS A 118 23.63 -8.41 8.32
CA LYS A 118 23.87 -9.58 9.17
C LYS A 118 22.61 -10.44 9.31
N ARG A 119 21.48 -9.80 9.64
CA ARG A 119 20.20 -10.51 9.83
C ARG A 119 19.74 -11.21 8.55
N ALA A 120 19.82 -10.54 7.40
CA ALA A 120 19.42 -11.12 6.12
C ALA A 120 20.29 -12.33 5.75
N GLN A 121 21.59 -12.29 6.06
CA GLN A 121 22.50 -13.42 5.89
C GLN A 121 22.18 -14.57 6.86
N ASP A 122 22.06 -14.28 8.15
CA ASP A 122 21.77 -15.26 9.21
C ASP A 122 20.44 -16.01 8.98
N LYS A 123 19.47 -15.30 8.39
CA LYS A 123 18.14 -15.82 8.10
C LYS A 123 17.96 -16.30 6.67
N ALA A 124 18.99 -16.16 5.85
CA ALA A 124 18.99 -16.52 4.43
C ALA A 124 17.75 -15.99 3.69
N TYR A 125 17.47 -14.69 3.81
CA TYR A 125 16.30 -14.09 3.16
C TYR A 125 16.33 -14.33 1.64
N SER A 126 15.23 -14.87 1.12
CA SER A 126 15.03 -15.09 -0.32
C SER A 126 14.53 -13.85 -1.07
N PHE A 127 14.28 -12.74 -0.36
CA PHE A 127 13.73 -11.49 -0.88
C PHE A 127 14.68 -10.31 -0.64
N PRO A 128 14.59 -9.23 -1.46
CA PRO A 128 15.30 -7.98 -1.18
C PRO A 128 14.87 -7.38 0.17
N TYR A 129 15.86 -6.93 0.94
CA TYR A 129 15.65 -6.20 2.18
C TYR A 129 16.28 -4.81 2.08
N LEU A 130 15.43 -3.81 1.86
CA LEU A 130 15.82 -2.48 1.45
C LEU A 130 15.85 -1.52 2.64
N TYR A 131 16.80 -0.58 2.61
CA TYR A 131 16.93 0.45 3.64
C TYR A 131 16.40 1.79 3.13
N ASP A 132 15.34 2.27 3.78
CA ASP A 132 14.68 3.56 3.52
C ASP A 132 15.17 4.60 4.53
N GLU A 133 16.42 5.02 4.36
CA GLU A 133 17.11 5.92 5.29
C GLU A 133 16.39 7.27 5.49
N SER A 134 15.83 7.83 4.42
CA SER A 134 15.11 9.11 4.49
C SER A 134 13.69 8.99 5.03
N GLN A 135 13.17 7.77 5.14
CA GLN A 135 11.78 7.47 5.49
C GLN A 135 10.75 8.00 4.48
N ALA A 136 11.21 8.43 3.29
CA ALA A 136 10.35 8.99 2.27
C ALA A 136 9.41 7.92 1.68
N VAL A 137 9.88 6.68 1.56
CA VAL A 137 9.06 5.59 1.02
C VAL A 137 8.00 5.17 2.03
N ALA A 138 8.35 5.01 3.31
CA ALA A 138 7.35 4.77 4.37
C ALA A 138 6.32 5.89 4.47
N THR A 139 6.75 7.16 4.34
CA THR A 139 5.85 8.32 4.34
C THR A 139 4.89 8.29 3.15
N ALA A 140 5.41 8.06 1.94
CA ALA A 140 4.60 8.00 0.71
C ALA A 140 3.57 6.85 0.75
N TYR A 141 3.95 5.70 1.30
CA TYR A 141 3.04 4.57 1.48
C TYR A 141 2.04 4.78 2.63
N GLY A 142 2.33 5.70 3.56
CA GLY A 142 1.57 5.83 4.81
C GLY A 142 1.81 4.67 5.78
N ALA A 143 2.97 4.04 5.69
CA ALA A 143 3.29 2.91 6.54
C ALA A 143 3.48 3.39 7.98
N THR A 144 2.85 2.77 8.96
CA THR A 144 2.93 3.21 10.36
C THR A 144 3.41 2.13 11.33
N ARG A 145 3.44 0.87 10.88
CA ARG A 145 3.69 -0.32 11.71
C ARG A 145 4.76 -1.21 11.10
N THR A 146 5.33 -2.06 11.94
CA THR A 146 6.25 -3.13 11.55
C THR A 146 5.77 -4.46 12.17
N PRO A 147 5.32 -5.46 11.36
CA PRO A 147 5.14 -5.39 9.91
C PRO A 147 3.91 -4.56 9.48
N HIS A 148 3.94 -4.00 8.28
CA HIS A 148 2.79 -3.44 7.56
C HIS A 148 2.91 -3.76 6.07
N VAL A 149 1.87 -4.37 5.49
CA VAL A 149 1.92 -4.93 4.13
C VAL A 149 1.08 -4.13 3.16
N TYR A 150 1.60 -3.97 1.94
CA TYR A 150 0.91 -3.45 0.77
C TYR A 150 1.04 -4.47 -0.36
N VAL A 151 -0.07 -5.03 -0.84
CA VAL A 151 -0.06 -5.83 -2.08
C VAL A 151 -0.37 -4.91 -3.25
N LEU A 152 0.55 -4.84 -4.19
CA LEU A 152 0.44 -4.04 -5.40
C LEU A 152 0.11 -4.95 -6.57
N ASN A 153 -0.85 -4.55 -7.39
CA ASN A 153 -1.22 -5.23 -8.63
C ASN A 153 -0.81 -4.40 -9.83
N LYS A 154 -0.10 -4.98 -10.79
CA LYS A 154 0.26 -4.32 -12.05
C LYS A 154 -0.89 -4.48 -13.03
N ASN A 155 -1.47 -3.37 -13.44
CA ASN A 155 -2.52 -3.32 -14.45
C ASN A 155 -2.25 -2.19 -15.46
N THR A 156 -3.23 -1.90 -16.32
CA THR A 156 -3.12 -0.86 -17.37
C THR A 156 -2.86 0.55 -16.82
N LYS A 157 -3.12 0.82 -15.54
CA LYS A 157 -2.85 2.11 -14.87
C LYS A 157 -1.48 2.16 -14.19
N GLY A 158 -0.74 1.04 -14.19
CA GLY A 158 0.52 0.84 -13.47
C GLY A 158 0.33 -0.05 -12.24
N LEU A 159 1.19 0.13 -11.23
CA LEU A 159 1.05 -0.55 -9.95
C LEU A 159 -0.04 0.13 -9.12
N THR A 160 -1.09 -0.60 -8.77
CA THR A 160 -2.17 -0.11 -7.91
C THR A 160 -2.25 -0.91 -6.62
N VAL A 161 -2.53 -0.24 -5.50
CA VAL A 161 -2.68 -0.91 -4.21
C VAL A 161 -3.94 -1.75 -4.19
N ALA A 162 -3.81 -3.06 -4.02
CA ALA A 162 -4.90 -4.02 -3.95
C ALA A 162 -5.20 -4.46 -2.50
N TYR A 163 -4.22 -4.35 -1.60
CA TYR A 163 -4.36 -4.69 -0.20
C TYR A 163 -3.48 -3.81 0.69
N ILE A 164 -3.96 -3.42 1.88
CA ILE A 164 -3.16 -2.78 2.94
C ILE A 164 -3.50 -3.39 4.30
N GLY A 165 -2.52 -3.93 5.03
CA GLY A 165 -2.77 -4.38 6.40
C GLY A 165 -1.77 -5.39 6.97
N ALA A 166 -2.30 -6.33 7.74
CA ALA A 166 -1.56 -7.42 8.36
C ALA A 166 -1.23 -8.55 7.36
N ILE A 167 -0.33 -9.46 7.73
CA ILE A 167 -0.03 -10.64 6.91
C ILE A 167 -1.18 -11.66 7.01
N ASP A 168 -1.58 -11.94 8.25
CA ASP A 168 -2.65 -12.86 8.64
C ASP A 168 -3.27 -12.40 9.96
N ASP A 169 -4.20 -13.19 10.51
CA ASP A 169 -4.92 -12.89 11.74
C ASP A 169 -4.20 -13.29 13.04
N ASN A 170 -3.04 -13.97 12.98
CA ASN A 170 -2.36 -14.46 14.17
C ASN A 170 -0.84 -14.27 14.14
N HIS A 171 -0.40 -13.17 14.74
CA HIS A 171 1.03 -12.87 14.80
C HIS A 171 1.84 -13.81 15.71
N LYS A 172 1.21 -14.52 16.67
CA LYS A 172 1.92 -15.31 17.69
C LYS A 172 2.16 -16.74 17.24
N ASP A 173 1.17 -17.34 16.59
CA ASP A 173 1.14 -18.76 16.28
C ASP A 173 0.66 -18.96 14.84
N ALA A 174 1.56 -19.49 14.01
CA ALA A 174 1.30 -19.74 12.60
C ALA A 174 0.29 -20.89 12.38
N ASP A 175 0.21 -21.84 13.30
CA ASP A 175 -0.70 -22.99 13.18
C ASP A 175 -2.14 -22.62 13.58
N ALA A 176 -2.29 -21.53 14.34
CA ALA A 176 -3.58 -20.97 14.74
C ALA A 176 -4.06 -19.84 13.80
N VAL A 177 -3.46 -19.67 12.63
CA VAL A 177 -3.93 -18.74 11.59
C VAL A 177 -5.21 -19.29 10.96
N THR A 178 -6.26 -18.46 10.91
CA THR A 178 -7.53 -18.82 10.24
C THR A 178 -7.82 -17.94 9.03
N GLN A 179 -7.16 -16.80 8.88
CA GLN A 179 -7.30 -15.89 7.74
C GLN A 179 -5.92 -15.46 7.25
N LYS A 180 -5.60 -15.76 5.99
CA LYS A 180 -4.29 -15.50 5.37
C LYS A 180 -4.40 -14.32 4.42
N TYR A 181 -4.63 -13.13 4.96
CA TYR A 181 -5.04 -11.95 4.18
C TYR A 181 -4.17 -11.66 2.94
N VAL A 182 -2.85 -11.74 3.07
CA VAL A 182 -1.94 -11.48 1.94
C VAL A 182 -2.00 -12.61 0.91
N GLU A 183 -2.04 -13.88 1.35
CA GLU A 183 -2.21 -15.01 0.43
C GLU A 183 -3.55 -14.90 -0.32
N ASP A 184 -4.65 -14.65 0.40
CA ASP A 184 -5.99 -14.51 -0.17
C ASP A 184 -6.05 -13.36 -1.19
N ALA A 185 -5.38 -12.24 -0.92
CA ALA A 185 -5.30 -11.11 -1.83
C ALA A 185 -4.53 -11.46 -3.10
N VAL A 186 -3.34 -12.04 -2.98
CA VAL A 186 -2.51 -12.41 -4.14
C VAL A 186 -3.16 -13.52 -4.96
N ASP A 187 -3.74 -14.54 -4.32
CA ASP A 187 -4.47 -15.63 -4.99
C ASP A 187 -5.70 -15.10 -5.75
N SER A 188 -6.41 -14.12 -5.18
CA SER A 188 -7.51 -13.44 -5.87
C SER A 188 -7.01 -12.71 -7.13
N LEU A 189 -5.91 -11.96 -7.02
CA LEU A 189 -5.34 -11.22 -8.16
C LEU A 189 -4.83 -12.16 -9.25
N LEU A 190 -4.13 -13.24 -8.89
CA LEU A 190 -3.67 -14.27 -9.82
C LEU A 190 -4.83 -14.96 -10.55
N GLY A 191 -5.97 -15.12 -9.87
CA GLY A 191 -7.21 -15.64 -10.45
C GLY A 191 -8.07 -14.62 -11.20
N GLY A 192 -7.63 -13.35 -11.31
CA GLY A 192 -8.39 -12.28 -11.94
C GLY A 192 -9.66 -11.88 -11.17
N LYS A 193 -9.70 -12.14 -9.86
CA LYS A 193 -10.83 -11.86 -8.97
C LYS A 193 -10.56 -10.62 -8.13
N ALA A 194 -11.65 -10.01 -7.64
CA ALA A 194 -11.56 -8.91 -6.68
C ALA A 194 -11.06 -9.41 -5.31
N VAL A 195 -10.19 -8.63 -4.66
CA VAL A 195 -9.73 -8.89 -3.29
C VAL A 195 -10.88 -8.62 -2.33
N LYS A 196 -11.39 -9.66 -1.68
CA LYS A 196 -12.56 -9.57 -0.78
C LYS A 196 -12.28 -8.72 0.47
N THR A 197 -11.11 -8.94 1.08
CA THR A 197 -10.66 -8.19 2.27
C THR A 197 -9.49 -7.32 1.85
N ALA A 198 -9.77 -6.13 1.32
CA ALA A 198 -8.74 -5.26 0.77
C ALA A 198 -8.00 -4.43 1.83
N SER A 199 -8.48 -4.37 3.08
CA SER A 199 -7.73 -3.75 4.16
C SER A 199 -8.00 -4.38 5.52
N THR A 200 -6.95 -4.46 6.34
CA THR A 200 -7.03 -4.83 7.75
C THR A 200 -6.14 -3.91 8.58
N LYS A 201 -6.31 -3.94 9.91
CA LYS A 201 -5.44 -3.20 10.82
C LYS A 201 -4.08 -3.91 10.91
N ALA A 202 -3.00 -3.22 10.57
CA ALA A 202 -1.65 -3.69 10.86
C ALA A 202 -1.37 -3.68 12.37
N ILE A 203 -0.78 -4.77 12.87
CA ILE A 203 -0.46 -4.97 14.29
C ILE A 203 1.05 -5.12 14.43
N GLY A 204 1.67 -4.20 15.17
CA GLY A 204 3.11 -4.20 15.37
C GLY A 204 3.62 -2.94 16.07
N CYS A 205 4.94 -2.84 16.22
CA CYS A 205 5.57 -1.63 16.71
C CYS A 205 5.39 -0.49 15.70
N THR A 206 5.34 0.74 16.18
CA THR A 206 5.39 1.91 15.30
C THR A 206 6.74 1.99 14.58
N ILE A 207 6.74 2.50 13.35
CA ILE A 207 7.97 2.93 12.68
C ILE A 207 8.66 3.98 13.57
N LYS A 208 9.98 3.89 13.67
CA LYS A 208 10.80 4.83 14.44
C LYS A 208 11.09 6.04 13.56
N TRP A 209 10.17 7.00 13.53
CA TRP A 209 10.33 8.21 12.73
C TRP A 209 11.47 9.09 13.22
N LYS A 210 12.23 9.66 12.28
CA LYS A 210 13.17 10.75 12.53
C LYS A 210 12.39 11.97 13.04
N GLU A 211 13.08 12.82 13.80
CA GLU A 211 12.52 14.12 14.15
C GLU A 211 12.50 15.01 12.91
N ALA A 212 11.46 15.84 12.79
CA ALA A 212 11.24 16.72 11.66
C ALA A 212 12.05 18.01 11.77
#